data_AF-A0A957MU62-F1
#
_entry.id   AF-A0A957MU62-F1
#
_cell.length_a   1.000
_cell.length_b   1.000
_cell.length_c   1.000
_cell.angle_alpha   90.00
_cell.angle_beta   90.00
_cell.angle_gamma   90.00
#
_symmetry.space_group_name_H-M   'P 1'
#
loop_
_entity.id
_entity.type
_entity.pdbx_description
1 polymer ?
#
loop_
_entity_poly.entity_id
_entity_poly.type
_entity_poly.pdbx_seq_one_letter_code
_entity_poly.pdbx_strand_id
1 'polypeptide(L)'
;PAADYAADLGLPSEYPYTRGVHATGYRGRLWTMRMFAGFGTAEETNQRFKYLLQQGQTGLSVAFDMPTLYGYDTDAPEAEGEFGLCGVACSSLADMEVLLDGLPLDAITTSMTINSPAAIIWAMYIAAAEKRGINRVRLGGTLQNDILKEYIAQKEFIFPPRPSMRLVTDTVEFAAREMPLWNPISVSGYHIREAGSTAVQELAFTLADGFEYVRWAIARGLDVDDFAPRISFFFNAHNDFFEEIAKYRAARRIWAREMKGTFGARNPRSWMLRFHTQTAGVSLTAQQPLNNVARVALQALAAVLGGTQSLHTNSLDEALALPSEDAVTVALRTQQIIA
;
A
#
# COMPACT_ATOMS: atom_id res chain seq x y z
N PRO A 1 16.76 3.97 -31.81
CA PRO A 1 17.39 5.20 -31.27
C PRO A 1 18.31 4.84 -30.09
N ALA A 2 19.55 5.32 -30.07
CA ALA A 2 20.43 5.16 -28.91
C ALA A 2 19.85 5.95 -27.73
N ALA A 3 19.79 5.34 -26.54
CA ALA A 3 19.28 6.00 -25.33
C ALA A 3 20.19 7.17 -24.94
N ASP A 4 19.62 8.35 -24.68
CA ASP A 4 20.37 9.47 -24.11
C ASP A 4 20.42 9.28 -22.59
N TYR A 5 21.60 8.96 -22.06
CA TYR A 5 21.76 8.69 -20.63
C TYR A 5 21.29 9.87 -19.75
N ALA A 6 21.60 11.10 -20.14
CA ALA A 6 21.29 12.26 -19.33
C ALA A 6 19.78 12.57 -19.37
N ALA A 7 19.16 12.48 -20.54
CA ALA A 7 17.73 12.79 -20.72
C ALA A 7 16.79 11.64 -20.31
N ASP A 8 17.18 10.38 -20.52
CA ASP A 8 16.31 9.20 -20.30
C ASP A 8 16.48 8.53 -18.93
N LEU A 9 17.62 8.72 -18.26
CA LEU A 9 17.89 8.17 -16.93
C LEU A 9 18.01 9.27 -15.86
N GLY A 10 18.80 10.32 -16.12
CA GLY A 10 19.05 11.42 -15.19
C GLY A 10 19.73 11.01 -13.87
N LEU A 11 19.68 11.89 -12.88
CA LEU A 11 20.09 11.60 -11.49
C LEU A 11 18.89 11.26 -10.61
N PRO A 12 19.08 10.56 -9.47
CA PRO A 12 18.00 10.41 -8.49
C PRO A 12 17.48 11.77 -8.01
N SER A 13 16.17 11.87 -7.73
CA SER A 13 15.42 13.12 -7.46
C SER A 13 15.28 14.13 -8.59
N GLU A 14 15.81 13.83 -9.77
CA GLU A 14 15.59 14.66 -10.97
C GLU A 14 14.54 14.02 -11.87
N TYR A 15 13.77 14.85 -12.57
CA TYR A 15 12.85 14.39 -13.60
C TYR A 15 13.60 13.58 -14.67
N PRO A 16 13.13 12.39 -15.10
CA PRO A 16 11.83 11.78 -14.83
C PRO A 16 11.87 10.68 -13.73
N TYR A 17 12.70 10.85 -12.70
CA TYR A 17 12.80 10.03 -11.48
C TYR A 17 13.11 8.54 -11.70
N THR A 18 13.65 8.19 -12.86
CA THR A 18 13.93 6.78 -13.23
C THR A 18 14.85 6.12 -12.20
N ARG A 19 15.84 6.86 -11.69
CA ARG A 19 16.82 6.38 -10.69
C ARG A 19 16.37 6.51 -9.23
N GLY A 20 15.16 6.99 -8.97
CA GLY A 20 14.59 7.13 -7.63
C GLY A 20 14.12 8.55 -7.33
N VAL A 21 13.24 8.68 -6.34
CA VAL A 21 12.59 9.96 -5.97
C VAL A 21 13.38 10.80 -4.96
N HIS A 22 14.40 10.21 -4.31
CA HIS A 22 15.23 10.88 -3.31
C HIS A 22 16.70 10.93 -3.76
N ALA A 23 17.35 12.09 -3.62
CA ALA A 23 18.72 12.32 -4.10
C ALA A 23 19.73 11.34 -3.48
N THR A 24 19.57 11.06 -2.18
CA THR A 24 20.45 10.16 -1.42
C THR A 24 20.00 8.70 -1.42
N GLY A 25 18.81 8.39 -1.97
CA GLY A 25 18.18 7.08 -1.82
C GLY A 25 18.23 6.57 -0.38
N TYR A 26 18.58 5.30 -0.22
CA TYR A 26 18.67 4.64 1.08
C TYR A 26 19.86 5.05 1.96
N ARG A 27 20.84 5.79 1.41
CA ARG A 27 21.93 6.36 2.23
C ARG A 27 21.44 7.43 3.20
N GLY A 28 20.32 8.09 2.87
CA GLY A 28 19.70 9.09 3.73
C GLY A 28 18.57 8.52 4.60
N ARG A 29 17.71 7.69 4.01
CA ARG A 29 16.60 7.04 4.71
C ARG A 29 16.28 5.70 4.08
N LEU A 30 16.31 4.63 4.89
CA LEU A 30 15.87 3.30 4.47
C LEU A 30 14.38 3.28 4.07
N TRP A 31 13.97 2.26 3.33
CA TRP A 31 12.54 2.00 3.12
C TRP A 31 11.85 1.69 4.46
N THR A 32 10.55 1.89 4.51
CA THR A 32 9.76 1.50 5.68
C THR A 32 9.58 -0.01 5.67
N MET A 33 10.14 -0.72 6.66
CA MET A 33 9.86 -2.13 6.89
C MET A 33 8.46 -2.26 7.48
N ARG A 34 7.50 -2.72 6.66
CA ARG A 34 6.07 -2.70 6.97
C ARG A 34 5.47 -4.10 6.79
N MET A 35 5.39 -4.86 7.87
CA MET A 35 4.76 -6.18 7.86
C MET A 35 3.25 -6.01 8.01
N PHE A 36 2.48 -6.81 7.26
CA PHE A 36 1.03 -6.87 7.42
C PHE A 36 0.73 -7.62 8.71
N ALA A 37 -0.23 -7.10 9.47
CA ALA A 37 -0.79 -7.77 10.62
C ALA A 37 -2.29 -7.47 10.71
N GLY A 38 -3.02 -8.49 11.14
CA GLY A 38 -4.48 -8.52 11.20
C GLY A 38 -4.87 -9.98 11.29
N PHE A 39 -5.33 -10.40 12.45
CA PHE A 39 -5.88 -11.73 12.69
C PHE A 39 -6.71 -11.69 13.98
N GLY A 40 -7.84 -12.36 13.95
CA GLY A 40 -8.72 -12.51 15.10
C GLY A 40 -9.30 -11.18 15.56
N THR A 41 -9.32 -10.96 16.87
CA THR A 41 -9.94 -9.78 17.47
C THR A 41 -9.05 -8.54 17.40
N ALA A 42 -9.64 -7.38 17.70
CA ALA A 42 -8.92 -6.12 17.81
C ALA A 42 -7.79 -6.19 18.86
N GLU A 43 -8.01 -6.86 20.00
CA GLU A 43 -7.01 -7.06 21.05
C GLU A 43 -5.82 -7.89 20.56
N GLU A 44 -6.07 -9.00 19.88
CA GLU A 44 -5.03 -9.90 19.37
C GLU A 44 -4.17 -9.20 18.33
N THR A 45 -4.82 -8.47 17.40
CA THR A 45 -4.12 -7.67 16.40
C THR A 45 -3.34 -6.52 17.03
N ASN A 46 -3.87 -5.85 18.07
CA ASN A 46 -3.15 -4.82 18.82
C ASN A 46 -1.87 -5.36 19.48
N GLN A 47 -1.96 -6.53 20.13
CA GLN A 47 -0.80 -7.20 20.71
C GLN A 47 0.25 -7.52 19.64
N ARG A 48 -0.17 -8.02 18.47
CA ARG A 48 0.73 -8.26 17.35
C ARG A 48 1.40 -6.99 16.84
N PHE A 49 0.69 -5.86 16.75
CA PHE A 49 1.31 -4.58 16.39
C PHE A 49 2.39 -4.16 17.38
N LYS A 50 2.12 -4.26 18.69
CA LYS A 50 3.10 -3.95 19.74
C LYS A 50 4.33 -4.86 19.64
N TYR A 51 4.14 -6.16 19.41
CA TYR A 51 5.23 -7.10 19.17
C TYR A 51 6.08 -6.71 17.94
N LEU A 52 5.46 -6.46 16.79
CA LEU A 52 6.18 -6.12 15.56
C LEU A 52 6.98 -4.81 15.70
N LEU A 53 6.42 -3.80 16.37
CA LEU A 53 7.13 -2.57 16.69
C LEU A 53 8.36 -2.84 17.56
N GLN A 54 8.26 -3.72 18.57
CA GLN A 54 9.41 -4.14 19.39
C GLN A 54 10.48 -4.89 18.56
N GLN A 55 10.09 -5.59 17.50
CA GLN A 55 11.01 -6.29 16.59
C GLN A 55 11.67 -5.38 15.53
N GLY A 56 11.36 -4.08 15.54
CA GLY A 56 11.96 -3.08 14.63
C GLY A 56 11.11 -2.71 13.42
N GLN A 57 9.82 -3.08 13.38
CA GLN A 57 8.88 -2.53 12.41
C GLN A 57 8.76 -1.00 12.58
N THR A 58 8.64 -0.27 11.47
CA THR A 58 8.68 1.21 11.48
C THR A 58 7.36 1.88 11.06
N GLY A 59 6.31 1.09 10.83
CA GLY A 59 4.95 1.55 10.56
C GLY A 59 3.94 0.40 10.61
N LEU A 60 2.67 0.69 10.86
CA LEU A 60 1.62 -0.33 10.97
C LEU A 60 1.02 -0.69 9.61
N SER A 61 0.59 -1.93 9.42
CA SER A 61 -0.22 -2.29 8.25
C SER A 61 -1.35 -3.19 8.70
N VAL A 62 -2.57 -2.66 8.62
CA VAL A 62 -3.79 -3.33 9.08
C VAL A 62 -4.40 -4.10 7.92
N ALA A 63 -4.55 -5.41 8.10
CA ALA A 63 -5.39 -6.27 7.27
C ALA A 63 -6.73 -6.49 7.97
N PHE A 64 -7.84 -6.33 7.25
CA PHE A 64 -9.19 -6.51 7.79
C PHE A 64 -9.78 -7.84 7.33
N ASP A 65 -10.70 -8.39 8.11
CA ASP A 65 -11.39 -9.63 7.75
C ASP A 65 -12.38 -9.44 6.60
N MET A 66 -12.86 -10.55 6.03
CA MET A 66 -13.77 -10.52 4.90
C MET A 66 -15.06 -9.72 5.19
N PRO A 67 -15.76 -9.91 6.33
CA PRO A 67 -16.92 -9.09 6.68
C PRO A 67 -16.63 -7.59 6.61
N THR A 68 -15.54 -7.14 7.24
CA THR A 68 -15.15 -5.73 7.21
C THR A 68 -14.82 -5.25 5.79
N LEU A 69 -14.11 -6.05 4.98
CA LEU A 69 -13.77 -5.70 3.60
C LEU A 69 -15.01 -5.55 2.70
N TYR A 70 -16.04 -6.37 2.94
CA TYR A 70 -17.32 -6.33 2.22
C TYR A 70 -18.37 -5.41 2.88
N GLY A 71 -18.03 -4.72 3.98
CA GLY A 71 -18.91 -3.75 4.63
C GLY A 71 -20.06 -4.37 5.42
N TYR A 72 -19.87 -5.59 5.93
CA TYR A 72 -20.79 -6.26 6.84
C TYR A 72 -20.35 -6.10 8.30
N ASP A 73 -21.32 -6.03 9.18
CA ASP A 73 -21.09 -6.20 10.62
C ASP A 73 -20.77 -7.67 10.93
N THR A 74 -20.05 -7.89 12.02
CA THR A 74 -19.61 -9.23 12.47
C THR A 74 -20.76 -10.23 12.64
N ASP A 75 -21.95 -9.76 12.99
CA ASP A 75 -23.15 -10.58 13.22
C ASP A 75 -24.07 -10.67 12.00
N ALA A 76 -23.67 -10.14 10.85
CA ALA A 76 -24.40 -10.31 9.60
C ALA A 76 -24.42 -11.79 9.18
N PRO A 77 -25.53 -12.31 8.62
CA PRO A 77 -25.58 -13.67 8.09
C PRO A 77 -24.48 -13.97 7.07
N GLU A 78 -24.09 -12.98 6.26
CA GLU A 78 -23.02 -13.07 5.27
C GLU A 78 -21.62 -13.20 5.89
N ALA A 79 -21.46 -12.89 7.18
CA ALA A 79 -20.20 -12.95 7.92
C ALA A 79 -19.98 -14.29 8.65
N GLU A 80 -20.93 -15.23 8.58
CA GLU A 80 -20.85 -16.50 9.31
C GLU A 80 -19.57 -17.28 8.97
N GLY A 81 -18.74 -17.53 10.00
CA GLY A 81 -17.49 -18.29 9.87
C GLY A 81 -16.26 -17.48 9.41
N GLU A 82 -16.43 -16.20 9.07
CA GLU A 82 -15.36 -15.37 8.51
C GLU A 82 -14.76 -14.37 9.51
N PHE A 83 -15.34 -14.26 10.72
CA PHE A 83 -14.88 -13.35 11.77
C PHE A 83 -13.40 -13.55 12.07
N GLY A 84 -12.61 -12.51 11.85
CA GLY A 84 -11.20 -12.48 12.22
C GLY A 84 -10.31 -13.49 11.45
N LEU A 85 -10.82 -14.18 10.42
CA LEU A 85 -10.10 -15.29 9.78
C LEU A 85 -8.95 -14.80 8.88
N CYS A 86 -9.24 -13.82 8.03
CA CYS A 86 -8.30 -13.26 7.04
C CYS A 86 -7.70 -11.91 7.45
N GLY A 87 -8.05 -11.41 8.63
CA GLY A 87 -7.68 -10.08 9.10
C GLY A 87 -8.32 -9.77 10.44
N VAL A 88 -8.20 -8.53 10.90
CA VAL A 88 -8.91 -8.07 12.11
C VAL A 88 -10.37 -7.75 11.79
N ALA A 89 -11.29 -8.20 12.65
CA ALA A 89 -12.68 -7.77 12.60
C ALA A 89 -12.84 -6.33 13.13
N CYS A 90 -13.55 -5.47 12.40
CA CYS A 90 -13.81 -4.09 12.83
C CYS A 90 -15.19 -3.63 12.34
N SER A 91 -16.20 -3.75 13.21
CA SER A 91 -17.59 -3.35 12.90
C SER A 91 -17.95 -1.99 13.50
N SER A 92 -17.14 -1.46 14.42
CA SER A 92 -17.46 -0.23 15.15
C SER A 92 -16.25 0.62 15.49
N LEU A 93 -16.51 1.86 15.93
CA LEU A 93 -15.48 2.72 16.53
C LEU A 93 -14.85 2.07 17.77
N ALA A 94 -15.61 1.28 18.56
CA ALA A 94 -15.07 0.63 19.76
C ALA A 94 -13.99 -0.39 19.40
N ASP A 95 -14.18 -1.16 18.32
CA ASP A 95 -13.17 -2.10 17.82
C ASP A 95 -11.91 -1.37 17.37
N MET A 96 -12.07 -0.24 16.66
CA MET A 96 -10.95 0.59 16.24
C MET A 96 -10.21 1.22 17.43
N GLU A 97 -10.90 1.60 18.50
CA GLU A 97 -10.29 2.10 19.74
C GLU A 97 -9.41 1.03 20.40
N VAL A 98 -9.92 -0.20 20.51
CA VAL A 98 -9.16 -1.35 21.02
C VAL A 98 -7.96 -1.66 20.12
N LEU A 99 -8.18 -1.72 18.81
CA LEU A 99 -7.14 -2.01 17.82
C LEU A 99 -5.97 -1.03 17.93
N LEU A 100 -6.26 0.24 18.19
CA LEU A 100 -5.26 1.32 18.22
C LEU A 100 -4.72 1.62 19.63
N ASP A 101 -5.18 0.93 20.67
CA ASP A 101 -4.85 1.25 22.05
C ASP A 101 -3.33 1.20 22.33
N GLY A 102 -2.83 2.25 22.98
CA GLY A 102 -1.41 2.40 23.33
C GLY A 102 -0.43 2.57 22.17
N LEU A 103 -0.88 2.61 20.91
CA LEU A 103 -0.01 2.78 19.73
C LEU A 103 0.31 4.26 19.47
N PRO A 104 1.56 4.64 19.11
CA PRO A 104 1.97 6.05 18.98
C PRO A 104 1.61 6.65 17.60
N LEU A 105 0.32 6.83 17.33
CA LEU A 105 -0.23 7.19 16.00
C LEU A 105 0.28 8.52 15.41
N ASP A 106 0.83 9.41 16.23
CA ASP A 106 1.40 10.69 15.83
C ASP A 106 2.92 10.65 15.60
N ALA A 107 3.55 9.48 15.83
CA ALA A 107 4.98 9.25 15.63
C ALA A 107 5.28 8.18 14.55
N ILE A 108 4.34 7.29 14.28
CA ILE A 108 4.44 6.26 13.23
C ILE A 108 3.38 6.49 12.14
N THR A 109 3.47 5.71 11.07
CA THR A 109 2.47 5.75 9.99
C THR A 109 1.67 4.47 9.91
N THR A 110 0.36 4.58 9.69
CA THR A 110 -0.56 3.43 9.54
C THR A 110 -0.97 3.25 8.09
N SER A 111 -0.79 2.05 7.55
CA SER A 111 -1.40 1.62 6.28
C SER A 111 -2.64 0.79 6.60
N MET A 112 -3.73 1.00 5.88
CA MET A 112 -4.96 0.23 6.01
C MET A 112 -5.33 -0.36 4.65
N THR A 113 -5.29 -1.69 4.57
CA THR A 113 -5.66 -2.45 3.37
C THR A 113 -7.18 -2.59 3.33
N ILE A 114 -7.84 -1.50 2.93
CA ILE A 114 -9.30 -1.37 2.91
C ILE A 114 -9.71 -0.59 1.66
N ASN A 115 -10.79 -1.02 0.99
CA ASN A 115 -11.22 -0.49 -0.30
C ASN A 115 -12.65 0.05 -0.26
N SER A 116 -13.66 -0.79 -0.49
CA SER A 116 -15.05 -0.31 -0.58
C SER A 116 -15.55 0.46 0.65
N PRO A 117 -15.30 -0.01 1.89
CA PRO A 117 -15.66 0.74 3.09
C PRO A 117 -14.51 1.63 3.61
N ALA A 118 -13.50 1.95 2.79
CA ALA A 118 -12.32 2.70 3.21
C ALA A 118 -12.65 4.03 3.90
N ALA A 119 -13.61 4.80 3.38
CA ALA A 119 -14.02 6.06 3.98
C ALA A 119 -14.60 5.89 5.39
N ILE A 120 -15.35 4.81 5.63
CA ILE A 120 -16.01 4.52 6.91
C ILE A 120 -14.97 4.07 7.94
N ILE A 121 -14.13 3.10 7.58
CA ILE A 121 -13.06 2.59 8.44
C ILE A 121 -12.04 3.69 8.74
N TRP A 122 -11.74 4.57 7.79
CA TRP A 122 -10.88 5.72 8.02
C TRP A 122 -11.51 6.75 8.96
N ALA A 123 -12.81 7.01 8.86
CA ALA A 123 -13.51 7.87 9.81
C ALA A 123 -13.42 7.32 11.24
N MET A 124 -13.54 5.99 11.42
CA MET A 124 -13.34 5.35 12.73
C MET A 124 -11.90 5.55 13.22
N TYR A 125 -10.89 5.36 12.36
CA TYR A 125 -9.48 5.60 12.69
C TYR A 125 -9.22 7.04 13.15
N ILE A 126 -9.76 8.02 12.42
CA ILE A 126 -9.63 9.44 12.76
C ILE A 126 -10.30 9.73 14.10
N ALA A 127 -11.54 9.26 14.31
CA ALA A 127 -12.27 9.48 15.56
C ALA A 127 -11.57 8.85 16.77
N ALA A 128 -11.02 7.65 16.63
CA ALA A 128 -10.25 6.97 17.68
C ALA A 128 -8.98 7.77 18.04
N ALA A 129 -8.27 8.33 17.04
CA ALA A 129 -7.12 9.18 17.27
C ALA A 129 -7.50 10.52 17.95
N GLU A 130 -8.60 11.15 17.52
CA GLU A 130 -9.06 12.42 18.08
C GLU A 130 -9.55 12.29 19.52
N LYS A 131 -10.20 11.18 19.88
CA LYS A 131 -10.55 10.86 21.28
C LYS A 131 -9.31 10.74 22.19
N ARG A 132 -8.16 10.39 21.62
CA ARG A 132 -6.85 10.38 22.31
C ARG A 132 -6.15 11.73 22.30
N GLY A 133 -6.79 12.79 21.80
CA GLY A 133 -6.24 14.14 21.71
C GLY A 133 -5.24 14.32 20.55
N ILE A 134 -5.16 13.39 19.60
CA ILE A 134 -4.27 13.50 18.46
C ILE A 134 -4.98 14.25 17.33
N ASN A 135 -4.43 15.41 16.97
CA ASN A 135 -4.97 16.20 15.85
C ASN A 135 -4.74 15.47 14.51
N ARG A 136 -5.79 15.32 13.70
CA ARG A 136 -5.76 14.65 12.38
C ARG A 136 -4.68 15.15 11.43
N VAL A 137 -4.27 16.42 11.53
CA VAL A 137 -3.19 16.98 10.68
C VAL A 137 -1.82 16.33 10.94
N ARG A 138 -1.64 15.70 12.11
CA ARG A 138 -0.41 14.99 12.49
C ARG A 138 -0.44 13.50 12.09
N LEU A 139 -1.59 12.96 11.70
CA LEU A 139 -1.72 11.56 11.35
C LEU A 139 -1.12 11.29 9.96
N GLY A 140 -0.12 10.43 9.92
CA GLY A 140 0.47 9.93 8.68
C GLY A 140 0.00 8.52 8.38
N GLY A 141 -0.29 8.23 7.12
CA GLY A 141 -0.78 6.90 6.76
C GLY A 141 -1.13 6.75 5.30
N THR A 142 -1.72 5.60 4.98
CA THR A 142 -2.17 5.26 3.64
C THR A 142 -3.47 4.46 3.71
N LEU A 143 -4.45 4.82 2.89
CA LEU A 143 -5.56 3.91 2.54
C LEU A 143 -5.22 3.23 1.23
N GLN A 144 -5.63 1.97 1.08
CA GLN A 144 -5.59 1.33 -0.24
C GLN A 144 -6.57 2.04 -1.18
N ASN A 145 -7.86 2.05 -0.86
CA ASN A 145 -8.91 2.89 -1.49
C ASN A 145 -8.86 2.91 -3.03
N ASP A 146 -8.46 1.79 -3.63
CA ASP A 146 -8.37 1.61 -5.07
C ASP A 146 -9.47 0.64 -5.48
N ILE A 147 -10.59 1.20 -5.96
CA ILE A 147 -11.76 0.40 -6.35
C ILE A 147 -11.64 -0.17 -7.77
N LEU A 148 -10.90 0.47 -8.68
CA LEU A 148 -10.75 -0.03 -10.06
C LEU A 148 -10.13 -1.43 -10.07
N LYS A 149 -9.06 -1.62 -9.30
CA LYS A 149 -8.44 -2.94 -9.14
C LYS A 149 -9.32 -3.97 -8.40
N GLU A 150 -10.35 -3.54 -7.65
CA GLU A 150 -11.33 -4.48 -7.09
C GLU A 150 -12.14 -5.16 -8.20
N TYR A 151 -12.63 -4.38 -9.16
CA TYR A 151 -13.35 -4.97 -10.30
C TYR A 151 -12.43 -5.81 -11.18
N ILE A 152 -11.16 -5.43 -11.32
CA ILE A 152 -10.18 -6.13 -12.17
C ILE A 152 -9.72 -7.44 -11.51
N ALA A 153 -9.31 -7.42 -10.23
CA ALA A 153 -8.53 -8.51 -9.63
C ALA A 153 -8.98 -8.94 -8.22
N GLN A 154 -9.11 -8.02 -7.26
CA GLN A 154 -9.24 -8.37 -5.83
C GLN A 154 -10.68 -8.71 -5.36
N LYS A 155 -11.71 -8.17 -6.03
CA LYS A 155 -13.13 -8.56 -5.91
C LYS A 155 -13.85 -8.13 -4.62
N GLU A 156 -13.33 -7.18 -3.86
CA GLU A 156 -13.93 -6.59 -2.66
C GLU A 156 -14.70 -5.30 -2.98
N PHE A 157 -15.73 -5.40 -3.83
CA PHE A 157 -16.57 -4.26 -4.21
C PHE A 157 -18.00 -4.35 -3.65
N ILE A 158 -18.51 -3.24 -3.11
CA ILE A 158 -19.89 -3.13 -2.61
C ILE A 158 -20.81 -2.46 -3.64
N PHE A 159 -20.39 -1.31 -4.17
CA PHE A 159 -21.22 -0.50 -5.06
C PHE A 159 -20.84 -0.71 -6.54
N PRO A 160 -21.67 -0.26 -7.50
CA PRO A 160 -21.26 -0.16 -8.90
C PRO A 160 -20.08 0.80 -9.11
N PRO A 161 -19.35 0.74 -10.24
CA PRO A 161 -18.11 1.51 -10.43
C PRO A 161 -18.23 3.02 -10.22
N ARG A 162 -19.29 3.66 -10.73
CA ARG A 162 -19.46 5.13 -10.65
C ARG A 162 -19.63 5.66 -9.22
N PRO A 163 -20.55 5.15 -8.38
CA PRO A 163 -20.63 5.59 -6.99
C PRO A 163 -19.37 5.27 -6.19
N SER A 164 -18.68 4.16 -6.46
CA SER A 164 -17.40 3.86 -5.81
C SER A 164 -16.31 4.87 -6.17
N MET A 165 -16.16 5.21 -7.45
CA MET A 165 -15.22 6.26 -7.90
C MET A 165 -15.51 7.62 -7.25
N ARG A 166 -16.80 7.95 -7.03
CA ARG A 166 -17.20 9.14 -6.30
C ARG A 166 -16.74 9.11 -4.84
N LEU A 167 -16.87 7.98 -4.13
CA LEU A 167 -16.38 7.83 -2.75
C LEU A 167 -14.85 7.93 -2.65
N VAL A 168 -14.13 7.32 -3.60
CA VAL A 168 -12.66 7.48 -3.69
C VAL A 168 -12.29 8.96 -3.87
N THR A 169 -12.99 9.67 -4.76
CA THR A 169 -12.76 11.09 -5.02
C THR A 169 -13.08 11.97 -3.80
N ASP A 170 -14.18 11.71 -3.09
CA ASP A 170 -14.55 12.41 -1.85
C ASP A 170 -13.45 12.20 -0.77
N THR A 171 -12.87 11.00 -0.69
CA THR A 171 -11.78 10.67 0.24
C THR A 171 -10.48 11.42 -0.10
N VAL A 172 -10.14 11.51 -1.39
CA VAL A 172 -8.99 12.29 -1.88
C VAL A 172 -9.16 13.78 -1.61
N GLU A 173 -10.35 14.34 -1.89
CA GLU A 173 -10.71 15.73 -1.61
C GLU A 173 -10.57 16.07 -0.12
N PHE A 174 -11.10 15.22 0.75
CA PHE A 174 -11.01 15.41 2.20
C PHE A 174 -9.56 15.35 2.70
N ALA A 175 -8.77 14.38 2.23
CA ALA A 175 -7.36 14.25 2.64
C ALA A 175 -6.52 15.46 2.23
N ALA A 176 -6.73 15.97 1.01
CA ALA A 176 -6.02 17.14 0.50
C ALA A 176 -6.26 18.39 1.38
N ARG A 177 -7.46 18.54 1.94
CA ARG A 177 -7.85 19.68 2.79
C ARG A 177 -7.45 19.51 4.25
N GLU A 178 -7.69 18.33 4.81
CA GLU A 178 -7.71 18.15 6.28
C GLU A 178 -6.57 17.28 6.80
N MET A 179 -5.95 16.44 5.96
CA MET A 179 -4.99 15.43 6.40
C MET A 179 -3.73 15.42 5.52
N PRO A 180 -2.93 16.50 5.59
CA PRO A 180 -1.84 16.73 4.66
C PRO A 180 -0.71 15.73 4.76
N LEU A 181 -0.68 14.81 5.73
CA LEU A 181 0.33 13.75 5.86
C LEU A 181 -0.18 12.36 5.41
N TRP A 182 -1.45 12.26 5.04
CA TRP A 182 -2.09 11.02 4.62
C TRP A 182 -1.97 10.80 3.10
N ASN A 183 -1.77 9.55 2.67
CA ASN A 183 -1.88 9.15 1.27
C ASN A 183 -3.29 8.53 1.08
N PRO A 184 -4.26 9.25 0.48
CA PRO A 184 -5.66 8.83 0.45
C PRO A 184 -5.94 7.64 -0.48
N ILE A 185 -4.95 7.25 -1.30
CA ILE A 185 -5.04 6.14 -2.22
C ILE A 185 -3.66 5.52 -2.45
N SER A 186 -3.66 4.19 -2.57
CA SER A 186 -2.52 3.39 -3.01
C SER A 186 -2.92 2.61 -4.26
N VAL A 187 -2.61 3.16 -5.43
CA VAL A 187 -2.99 2.58 -6.73
C VAL A 187 -2.22 1.27 -6.96
N SER A 188 -2.94 0.16 -7.10
CA SER A 188 -2.43 -1.16 -6.75
C SER A 188 -2.33 -2.12 -7.93
N GLY A 189 -1.11 -2.42 -8.33
CA GLY A 189 -0.77 -3.51 -9.25
C GLY A 189 -0.55 -4.86 -8.59
N TYR A 190 -0.29 -4.90 -7.28
CA TYR A 190 -0.02 -6.15 -6.56
C TYR A 190 -1.07 -7.25 -6.85
N HIS A 191 -2.34 -6.95 -6.59
CA HIS A 191 -3.45 -7.90 -6.77
C HIS A 191 -3.66 -8.27 -8.24
N ILE A 192 -3.42 -7.34 -9.17
CA ILE A 192 -3.48 -7.58 -10.61
C ILE A 192 -2.39 -8.59 -11.02
N ARG A 193 -1.19 -8.51 -10.43
CA ARG A 193 -0.11 -9.48 -10.65
C ARG A 193 -0.42 -10.83 -10.03
N GLU A 194 -0.89 -10.85 -8.78
CA GLU A 194 -1.28 -12.08 -8.07
C GLU A 194 -2.43 -12.82 -8.79
N ALA A 195 -3.33 -12.10 -9.46
CA ALA A 195 -4.40 -12.67 -10.29
C ALA A 195 -3.90 -13.27 -11.63
N GLY A 196 -2.59 -13.26 -11.90
CA GLY A 196 -1.98 -13.94 -13.04
C GLY A 196 -1.57 -13.04 -14.21
N SER A 197 -1.49 -11.72 -14.02
CA SER A 197 -1.02 -10.82 -15.08
C SER A 197 0.50 -10.87 -15.26
N THR A 198 0.97 -10.44 -16.43
CA THR A 198 2.41 -10.19 -16.69
C THR A 198 2.89 -8.89 -16.03
N ALA A 199 4.21 -8.69 -15.86
CA ALA A 199 4.75 -7.44 -15.32
C ALA A 199 4.35 -6.20 -16.14
N VAL A 200 4.22 -6.38 -17.47
CA VAL A 200 3.77 -5.32 -18.39
C VAL A 200 2.28 -4.99 -18.18
N GLN A 201 1.44 -6.00 -17.98
CA GLN A 201 0.01 -5.82 -17.69
C GLN A 201 -0.21 -5.17 -16.33
N GLU A 202 0.47 -5.65 -15.28
CA GLU A 202 0.48 -5.00 -13.97
C GLU A 202 0.81 -3.52 -14.10
N LEU A 203 1.92 -3.20 -14.77
CA LEU A 203 2.36 -1.81 -14.95
C LEU A 203 1.34 -0.96 -15.70
N ALA A 204 0.85 -1.46 -16.83
CA ALA A 204 -0.05 -0.72 -17.71
C ALA A 204 -1.39 -0.45 -17.03
N PHE A 205 -1.99 -1.46 -16.41
CA PHE A 205 -3.30 -1.35 -15.77
C PHE A 205 -3.23 -0.47 -14.53
N THR A 206 -2.21 -0.64 -13.69
CA THR A 206 -2.03 0.20 -12.50
C THR A 206 -1.85 1.68 -12.84
N LEU A 207 -1.04 1.99 -13.85
CA LEU A 207 -0.86 3.39 -14.26
C LEU A 207 -2.14 3.95 -14.90
N ALA A 208 -2.86 3.14 -15.68
CA ALA A 208 -4.15 3.56 -16.25
C ALA A 208 -5.17 3.89 -15.15
N ASP A 209 -5.28 3.07 -14.11
CA ASP A 209 -6.13 3.32 -12.94
C ASP A 209 -5.69 4.62 -12.24
N GLY A 210 -4.38 4.80 -12.01
CA GLY A 210 -3.84 6.01 -11.42
C GLY A 210 -4.18 7.28 -12.20
N PHE A 211 -4.06 7.24 -13.52
CA PHE A 211 -4.46 8.34 -14.39
C PHE A 211 -5.97 8.59 -14.36
N GLU A 212 -6.79 7.55 -14.24
CA GLU A 212 -8.24 7.70 -14.12
C GLU A 212 -8.62 8.39 -12.81
N TYR A 213 -8.00 8.04 -11.69
CA TYR A 213 -8.20 8.76 -10.42
C TYR A 213 -7.82 10.24 -10.53
N VAL A 214 -6.72 10.57 -11.21
CA VAL A 214 -6.33 11.96 -11.48
C VAL A 214 -7.40 12.67 -12.31
N ARG A 215 -7.94 12.04 -13.36
CA ARG A 215 -9.02 12.62 -14.18
C ARG A 215 -10.27 12.91 -13.36
N TRP A 216 -10.67 11.99 -12.48
CA TRP A 216 -11.84 12.16 -11.62
C TRP A 216 -11.68 13.30 -10.63
N ALA A 217 -10.51 13.41 -9.98
CA ALA A 217 -10.19 14.49 -9.07
C ALA A 217 -10.17 15.87 -9.78
N ILE A 218 -9.61 15.96 -10.99
CA ILE A 218 -9.64 17.19 -11.79
C ILE A 218 -11.07 17.53 -12.24
N ALA A 219 -11.85 16.54 -12.70
CA ALA A 219 -13.24 16.75 -13.11
C ALA A 219 -14.13 17.20 -11.94
N ARG A 220 -13.77 16.85 -10.71
CA ARG A 220 -14.37 17.35 -9.47
C ARG A 220 -14.00 18.81 -9.15
N GLY A 221 -12.96 19.35 -9.78
CA GLY A 221 -12.49 20.72 -9.62
C GLY A 221 -11.27 20.88 -8.71
N LEU A 222 -10.56 19.80 -8.38
CA LEU A 222 -9.31 19.88 -7.62
C LEU A 222 -8.15 20.28 -8.54
N ASP A 223 -7.25 21.14 -8.04
CA ASP A 223 -5.97 21.38 -8.71
C ASP A 223 -5.11 20.11 -8.60
N VAL A 224 -4.50 19.69 -9.70
CA VAL A 224 -3.67 18.47 -9.75
C VAL A 224 -2.55 18.49 -8.71
N ASP A 225 -1.97 19.66 -8.44
CA ASP A 225 -0.86 19.81 -7.51
C ASP A 225 -1.28 19.80 -6.03
N ASP A 226 -2.59 19.91 -5.73
CA ASP A 226 -3.12 19.83 -4.36
C ASP A 226 -3.20 18.38 -3.86
N PHE A 227 -3.46 17.41 -4.75
CA PHE A 227 -3.68 16.01 -4.36
C PHE A 227 -2.64 15.03 -4.92
N ALA A 228 -2.11 15.24 -6.13
CA ALA A 228 -1.18 14.30 -6.75
C ALA A 228 0.09 14.00 -5.92
N PRO A 229 0.68 14.96 -5.17
CA PRO A 229 1.80 14.68 -4.27
C PRO A 229 1.49 13.66 -3.16
N ARG A 230 0.22 13.31 -2.96
CA ARG A 230 -0.26 12.34 -1.97
C ARG A 230 -0.76 11.03 -2.57
N ILE A 231 -0.84 10.91 -3.89
CA ILE A 231 -1.04 9.61 -4.54
C ILE A 231 0.19 8.72 -4.26
N SER A 232 -0.08 7.46 -3.94
CA SER A 232 0.93 6.42 -3.77
C SER A 232 0.53 5.19 -4.59
N PHE A 233 1.47 4.27 -4.76
CA PHE A 233 1.30 3.06 -5.56
C PHE A 233 1.65 1.80 -4.77
N PHE A 234 1.20 0.65 -5.23
CA PHE A 234 1.52 -0.63 -4.62
C PHE A 234 1.76 -1.70 -5.70
N PHE A 235 2.98 -2.23 -5.76
CA PHE A 235 3.37 -3.22 -6.76
C PHE A 235 3.81 -4.55 -6.14
N ASN A 236 3.73 -5.59 -6.95
CA ASN A 236 4.29 -6.90 -6.66
C ASN A 236 5.81 -6.94 -6.94
N ALA A 237 6.56 -7.75 -6.20
CA ALA A 237 7.91 -8.19 -6.54
C ALA A 237 7.90 -9.70 -6.84
N HIS A 238 7.90 -10.03 -8.12
CA HIS A 238 7.84 -11.40 -8.62
C HIS A 238 9.23 -12.02 -8.84
N ASN A 239 9.27 -13.28 -9.29
CA ASN A 239 10.50 -14.06 -9.47
C ASN A 239 11.47 -13.53 -10.55
N ASP A 240 10.99 -12.78 -11.54
CA ASP A 240 11.82 -12.27 -12.64
C ASP A 240 12.63 -11.04 -12.19
N PHE A 241 13.71 -11.31 -11.46
CA PHE A 241 14.52 -10.33 -10.72
C PHE A 241 14.80 -9.02 -11.46
N PHE A 242 15.35 -9.10 -12.69
CA PHE A 242 15.68 -7.89 -13.47
C PHE A 242 14.45 -7.22 -14.09
N GLU A 243 13.41 -7.98 -14.44
CA GLU A 243 12.17 -7.45 -14.99
C GLU A 243 11.45 -6.59 -13.95
N GLU A 244 11.39 -7.06 -12.69
CA GLU A 244 10.79 -6.31 -11.58
C GLU A 244 11.53 -4.99 -11.34
N ILE A 245 12.88 -5.01 -11.30
CA ILE A 245 13.70 -3.79 -11.19
C ILE A 245 13.40 -2.82 -12.35
N ALA A 246 13.28 -3.34 -13.58
CA ALA A 246 12.97 -2.54 -14.75
C ALA A 246 11.54 -1.94 -14.67
N LYS A 247 10.56 -2.72 -14.23
CA LYS A 247 9.15 -2.31 -14.06
C LYS A 247 9.05 -1.08 -13.16
N TYR A 248 9.66 -1.09 -11.98
CA TYR A 248 9.56 0.05 -11.05
C TYR A 248 10.21 1.32 -11.59
N ARG A 249 11.34 1.17 -12.29
CA ARG A 249 12.04 2.29 -12.94
C ARG A 249 11.22 2.87 -14.09
N ALA A 250 10.59 2.00 -14.88
CA ALA A 250 9.69 2.39 -15.96
C ALA A 250 8.44 3.10 -15.42
N ALA A 251 7.84 2.59 -14.33
CA ALA A 251 6.67 3.19 -13.69
C ALA A 251 6.90 4.66 -13.33
N ARG A 252 8.01 4.96 -12.63
CA ARG A 252 8.36 6.34 -12.26
C ARG A 252 8.47 7.26 -13.48
N ARG A 253 9.13 6.77 -14.54
CA ARG A 253 9.34 7.57 -15.75
C ARG A 253 8.04 7.87 -16.49
N ILE A 254 7.17 6.86 -16.63
CA ILE A 254 5.88 7.02 -17.32
C ILE A 254 5.00 7.97 -16.51
N TRP A 255 4.85 7.73 -15.20
CA TRP A 255 4.07 8.61 -14.33
C TRP A 255 4.55 10.07 -14.38
N ALA A 256 5.85 10.32 -14.24
CA ALA A 256 6.40 11.67 -14.28
C ALA A 256 6.12 12.38 -15.62
N ARG A 257 6.25 11.66 -16.74
CA ARG A 257 5.99 12.18 -18.08
C ARG A 257 4.51 12.53 -18.28
N GLU A 258 3.60 11.65 -17.88
CA GLU A 258 2.16 11.88 -18.00
C GLU A 258 1.66 13.00 -17.08
N MET A 259 2.10 13.03 -15.83
CA MET A 259 1.72 14.09 -14.88
C MET A 259 2.15 15.48 -15.37
N LYS A 260 3.35 15.60 -15.95
CA LYS A 260 3.85 16.86 -16.49
C LYS A 260 3.24 17.23 -17.85
N GLY A 261 3.15 16.27 -18.77
CA GLY A 261 2.76 16.50 -20.16
C GLY A 261 1.24 16.56 -20.36
N THR A 262 0.53 15.56 -19.84
CA THR A 262 -0.92 15.39 -20.05
C THR A 262 -1.73 16.13 -19.00
N PHE A 263 -1.36 16.01 -17.73
CA PHE A 263 -2.10 16.63 -16.62
C PHE A 263 -1.60 18.04 -16.25
N GLY A 264 -0.50 18.50 -16.86
CA GLY A 264 0.01 19.87 -16.68
C GLY A 264 0.48 20.21 -15.27
N ALA A 265 0.77 19.21 -14.44
CA ALA A 265 1.24 19.39 -13.07
C ALA A 265 2.54 20.19 -13.06
N ARG A 266 2.66 21.17 -12.17
CA ARG A 266 3.80 22.10 -12.08
C ARG A 266 4.67 21.81 -10.88
N ASN A 267 4.11 21.22 -9.82
CA ASN A 267 4.84 20.81 -8.63
C ASN A 267 5.66 19.53 -8.92
N PRO A 268 7.00 19.55 -8.77
CA PRO A 268 7.82 18.36 -8.96
C PRO A 268 7.42 17.16 -8.10
N ARG A 269 6.78 17.40 -6.94
CA ARG A 269 6.27 16.32 -6.08
C ARG A 269 5.11 15.56 -6.71
N SER A 270 4.31 16.20 -7.56
CA SER A 270 3.20 15.56 -8.30
C SER A 270 3.72 14.57 -9.35
N TRP A 271 4.95 14.76 -9.81
CA TRP A 271 5.60 13.88 -10.80
C TRP A 271 6.27 12.66 -10.16
N MET A 272 6.37 12.61 -8.83
CA MET A 272 7.02 11.51 -8.12
C MET A 272 6.04 10.34 -7.96
N LEU A 273 6.41 9.18 -8.49
CA LEU A 273 5.74 7.92 -8.15
C LEU A 273 6.43 7.32 -6.92
N ARG A 274 5.70 7.31 -5.80
CA ARG A 274 6.10 6.68 -4.53
C ARG A 274 5.32 5.39 -4.38
N PHE A 275 5.97 4.29 -4.03
CA PHE A 275 5.31 2.99 -4.00
C PHE A 275 5.71 2.11 -2.82
N HIS A 276 4.73 1.33 -2.36
CA HIS A 276 4.92 0.14 -1.56
C HIS A 276 5.20 -1.06 -2.49
N THR A 277 5.93 -2.03 -1.98
CA THR A 277 6.13 -3.32 -2.63
C THR A 277 5.80 -4.45 -1.66
N GLN A 278 5.19 -5.51 -2.18
CA GLN A 278 5.05 -6.79 -1.50
C GLN A 278 5.63 -7.88 -2.39
N THR A 279 6.38 -8.79 -1.79
CA THR A 279 6.88 -10.00 -2.46
C THR A 279 5.72 -10.90 -2.91
N ALA A 280 5.89 -11.70 -3.96
CA ALA A 280 4.77 -12.39 -4.59
C ALA A 280 4.25 -13.60 -3.77
N GLY A 281 3.01 -13.53 -3.29
CA GLY A 281 2.36 -14.62 -2.54
C GLY A 281 2.13 -15.86 -3.41
N VAL A 282 1.63 -15.66 -4.62
CA VAL A 282 1.37 -16.71 -5.63
C VAL A 282 2.63 -17.52 -6.00
N SER A 283 3.82 -16.99 -5.73
CA SER A 283 5.10 -17.66 -6.02
C SER A 283 5.54 -18.64 -4.94
N LEU A 284 4.90 -18.62 -3.77
CA LEU A 284 5.30 -19.40 -2.60
C LEU A 284 4.68 -20.78 -2.61
N THR A 285 5.43 -21.77 -2.13
CA THR A 285 5.03 -23.18 -2.20
C THR A 285 4.72 -23.73 -0.82
N ALA A 286 3.64 -24.50 -0.70
CA ALA A 286 3.33 -25.29 0.49
C ALA A 286 4.35 -26.42 0.70
N GLN A 287 4.85 -27.00 -0.40
CA GLN A 287 5.90 -28.00 -0.38
C GLN A 287 7.26 -27.32 -0.19
N GLN A 288 8.08 -27.88 0.70
CA GLN A 288 9.41 -27.36 1.04
C GLN A 288 9.39 -25.84 1.37
N PRO A 289 8.58 -25.41 2.36
CA PRO A 289 8.32 -23.99 2.61
C PRO A 289 9.58 -23.20 2.99
N LEU A 290 10.64 -23.85 3.48
CA LEU A 290 11.94 -23.19 3.71
C LEU A 290 12.55 -22.58 2.44
N ASN A 291 12.23 -23.11 1.25
CA ASN A 291 12.66 -22.52 -0.02
C ASN A 291 12.01 -21.14 -0.26
N ASN A 292 10.87 -20.84 0.37
CA ASN A 292 10.22 -19.54 0.29
C ASN A 292 11.09 -18.43 0.89
N VAL A 293 11.95 -18.74 1.87
CA VAL A 293 12.91 -17.77 2.43
C VAL A 293 13.85 -17.25 1.34
N ALA A 294 14.40 -18.15 0.50
CA ALA A 294 15.25 -17.76 -0.61
C ALA A 294 14.48 -16.99 -1.71
N ARG A 295 13.24 -17.41 -2.02
CA ARG A 295 12.38 -16.70 -2.98
C ARG A 295 12.12 -15.27 -2.54
N VAL A 296 11.63 -15.09 -1.31
CA VAL A 296 11.32 -13.80 -0.72
C VAL A 296 12.56 -12.93 -0.61
N ALA A 297 13.73 -13.49 -0.27
CA ALA A 297 14.98 -12.72 -0.22
C ALA A 297 15.36 -12.12 -1.58
N LEU A 298 15.24 -12.87 -2.68
CA LEU A 298 15.52 -12.38 -4.03
C LEU A 298 14.50 -11.33 -4.47
N GLN A 299 13.21 -11.55 -4.19
CA GLN A 299 12.13 -10.62 -4.50
C GLN A 299 12.28 -9.31 -3.71
N ALA A 300 12.60 -9.39 -2.41
CA ALA A 300 12.90 -8.25 -1.56
C ALA A 300 14.07 -7.44 -2.09
N LEU A 301 15.15 -8.10 -2.51
CA LEU A 301 16.31 -7.43 -3.11
C LEU A 301 15.93 -6.74 -4.43
N ALA A 302 15.10 -7.35 -5.27
CA ALA A 302 14.59 -6.71 -6.49
C ALA A 302 13.78 -5.43 -6.17
N ALA A 303 12.92 -5.47 -5.15
CA ALA A 303 12.16 -4.30 -4.69
C ALA A 303 13.07 -3.16 -4.21
N VAL A 304 14.11 -3.50 -3.43
CA VAL A 304 15.11 -2.55 -2.93
C VAL A 304 15.92 -1.94 -4.09
N LEU A 305 16.49 -2.75 -4.98
CA LEU A 305 17.20 -2.24 -6.17
C LEU A 305 16.28 -1.44 -7.12
N GLY A 306 14.99 -1.75 -7.08
CA GLY A 306 13.90 -1.02 -7.73
C GLY A 306 13.62 0.36 -7.14
N GLY A 307 14.03 0.63 -5.90
CA GLY A 307 13.84 1.89 -5.21
C GLY A 307 12.47 2.05 -4.55
N THR A 308 11.93 1.00 -3.93
CA THR A 308 10.67 1.03 -3.14
C THR A 308 10.72 1.94 -1.91
N GLN A 309 9.59 2.50 -1.47
CA GLN A 309 9.50 3.37 -0.28
C GLN A 309 9.07 2.60 0.98
N SER A 310 8.36 1.50 0.81
CA SER A 310 8.02 0.57 1.89
C SER A 310 7.92 -0.85 1.36
N LEU A 311 8.29 -1.84 2.17
CA LEU A 311 8.36 -3.23 1.74
C LEU A 311 7.67 -4.16 2.75
N HIS A 312 6.84 -5.05 2.22
CA HIS A 312 6.33 -6.24 2.89
C HIS A 312 7.06 -7.44 2.29
N THR A 313 7.62 -8.26 3.18
CA THR A 313 8.21 -9.55 2.84
C THR A 313 7.28 -10.63 3.37
N ASN A 314 6.86 -11.50 2.47
CA ASN A 314 5.98 -12.60 2.75
C ASN A 314 6.64 -13.60 3.69
N SER A 315 5.83 -14.34 4.43
CA SER A 315 6.33 -15.35 5.37
C SER A 315 6.43 -16.72 4.71
N LEU A 316 7.28 -17.58 5.26
CA LEU A 316 7.56 -18.89 4.63
C LEU A 316 6.33 -19.82 4.60
N ASP A 317 5.35 -19.57 5.46
CA ASP A 317 4.10 -20.33 5.68
C ASP A 317 2.89 -19.79 4.88
N GLU A 318 3.08 -18.71 4.10
CA GLU A 318 1.99 -17.96 3.46
C GLU A 318 1.15 -18.75 2.44
N ALA A 319 1.70 -19.82 1.87
CA ALA A 319 0.95 -20.67 0.95
C ALA A 319 -0.21 -21.44 1.63
N LEU A 320 -0.23 -21.52 2.96
CA LEU A 320 -1.21 -22.31 3.72
C LEU A 320 -1.93 -21.53 4.82
N ALA A 321 -1.29 -20.52 5.41
CA ALA A 321 -1.81 -19.86 6.59
C ALA A 321 -1.31 -18.42 6.70
N LEU A 322 -1.98 -17.65 7.57
CA LEU A 322 -1.45 -16.41 8.09
C LEU A 322 -0.17 -16.67 8.92
N PRO A 323 0.74 -15.70 8.99
CA PRO A 323 2.09 -15.95 9.45
C PRO A 323 2.19 -16.16 10.97
N SER A 324 2.87 -17.25 11.33
CA SER A 324 3.36 -17.47 12.70
C SER A 324 4.37 -16.39 13.14
N GLU A 325 4.63 -16.27 14.44
CA GLU A 325 5.63 -15.31 14.96
C GLU A 325 7.05 -15.57 14.43
N ASP A 326 7.45 -16.84 14.37
CA ASP A 326 8.75 -17.22 13.83
C ASP A 326 8.86 -16.90 12.33
N ALA A 327 7.82 -17.20 11.55
CA ALA A 327 7.82 -16.96 10.11
C ALA A 327 7.84 -15.46 9.77
N VAL A 328 7.04 -14.64 10.46
CA VAL A 328 7.07 -13.18 10.25
C VAL A 328 8.38 -12.57 10.74
N THR A 329 9.02 -13.15 11.78
CA THR A 329 10.34 -12.72 12.24
C THR A 329 11.39 -12.97 11.16
N VAL A 330 11.41 -14.15 10.54
CA VAL A 330 12.33 -14.44 9.42
C VAL A 330 12.10 -13.49 8.25
N ALA A 331 10.83 -13.19 7.93
CA ALA A 331 10.50 -12.24 6.88
C ALA A 331 11.02 -10.83 7.20
N LEU A 332 10.81 -10.32 8.41
CA LEU A 332 11.35 -9.03 8.83
C LEU A 332 12.89 -9.02 8.83
N ARG A 333 13.54 -10.08 9.32
CA ARG A 333 15.00 -10.23 9.32
C ARG A 333 15.56 -10.24 7.89
N THR A 334 14.82 -10.77 6.92
CA THR A 334 15.20 -10.72 5.50
C THR A 334 15.40 -9.28 5.03
N GLN A 335 14.49 -8.35 5.39
CA GLN A 335 14.66 -6.93 5.08
C GLN A 335 15.85 -6.31 5.82
N GLN A 336 16.03 -6.65 7.09
CA GLN A 336 17.10 -6.11 7.93
C GLN A 336 18.51 -6.58 7.50
N ILE A 337 18.62 -7.76 6.89
CA ILE A 337 19.88 -8.26 6.32
C ILE A 337 20.21 -7.56 4.99
N ILE A 338 19.20 -7.15 4.21
CA ILE A 338 19.40 -6.41 2.95
C ILE A 338 19.78 -4.95 3.21
N ALA A 339 19.24 -4.35 4.28
CA ALA A 339 19.45 -2.95 4.66
C ALA A 339 20.87 -2.66 5.15
#